data_AF-A0A4D4KQG6-F1
#
_entry.id   AF-A0A4D4KQG6-F1
#
_cell.length_a   1.000
_cell.length_b   1.000
_cell.length_c   1.000
_cell.angle_alpha   90.00
_cell.angle_beta   90.00
_cell.angle_gamma   90.00
#
_symmetry.space_group_name_H-M   'P 1'
#
loop_
_entity.id
_entity.type
_entity.pdbx_description
1 polymer ?
#
loop_
_entity_poly.entity_id
_entity_poly.type
_entity_poly.pdbx_seq_one_letter_code
_entity_poly.pdbx_strand_id
1 'polypeptide(L)'
;MLSACRAEALVAELLGLSCGAARGRPGRRDAAQIRQKDPSVGRAPPVARPEGDAGAHHVRKEAGRHPMTKILLSLHVLAAIVAIGPVTVAASMFPPAARNAHAAAAEGEADLGTVRLLHRICRTYATMGLAVPVLGFATAAVMGVLDSGWLTASIALTAAAAGVLVAFVLPRQGELLDSLGASKALERSDTAQLAMFTGVFNLLWVAVTILMIVRPGSTTGA
;
A
#
# COMPACT_ATOMS: atom_id res chain seq x y z
N MET A 1 10.25 25.08 -10.02
CA MET A 1 9.99 25.12 -8.57
C MET A 1 8.51 25.29 -8.19
N LEU A 2 7.67 26.05 -8.93
CA LEU A 2 6.23 26.16 -8.64
C LEU A 2 5.42 24.83 -8.79
N SER A 3 5.89 23.86 -9.59
CA SER A 3 5.16 22.60 -9.85
C SER A 3 5.22 21.61 -8.67
N ALA A 4 6.34 21.57 -7.94
CA ALA A 4 6.50 20.68 -6.78
C ALA A 4 5.63 21.14 -5.59
N CYS A 5 5.53 22.46 -5.36
CA CYS A 5 4.69 23.02 -4.30
C CYS A 5 3.19 22.81 -4.57
N ARG A 6 2.79 22.81 -5.86
CA ARG A 6 1.41 22.52 -6.27
C ARG A 6 1.07 21.03 -6.20
N ALA A 7 2.05 20.15 -6.34
CA ALA A 7 1.88 18.71 -6.15
C ALA A 7 1.71 18.36 -4.65
N GLU A 8 2.53 18.96 -3.77
CA GLU A 8 2.42 18.83 -2.32
C GLU A 8 1.06 19.31 -1.80
N ALA A 9 0.57 20.46 -2.28
CA ALA A 9 -0.75 20.98 -1.91
C ALA A 9 -1.92 20.08 -2.36
N LEU A 10 -1.78 19.40 -3.50
CA LEU A 10 -2.77 18.44 -4.01
C LEU A 10 -2.77 17.12 -3.23
N VAL A 11 -1.60 16.70 -2.72
CA VAL A 11 -1.45 15.54 -1.82
C VAL A 11 -2.07 15.84 -0.45
N ALA A 12 -1.88 17.06 0.07
CA ALA A 12 -2.52 17.52 1.30
C ALA A 12 -4.05 17.65 1.17
N GLU A 13 -4.55 18.16 0.03
CA GLU A 13 -6.00 18.21 -0.24
C GLU A 13 -6.62 16.82 -0.42
N LEU A 14 -5.97 15.88 -1.13
CA LEU A 14 -6.50 14.52 -1.28
C LEU A 14 -6.49 13.73 0.05
N LEU A 15 -5.54 14.01 0.94
CA LEU A 15 -5.52 13.47 2.30
C LEU A 15 -6.57 14.13 3.21
N GLY A 16 -7.00 15.37 2.91
CA GLY A 16 -8.05 16.11 3.64
C GLY A 16 -9.49 15.87 3.16
N LEU A 17 -9.70 15.40 1.93
CA LEU A 17 -11.03 15.21 1.32
C LEU A 17 -11.76 13.91 1.73
N SER A 18 -11.15 13.06 2.56
CA SER A 18 -11.81 11.88 3.15
C SER A 18 -12.38 12.16 4.55
N CYS A 19 -12.92 13.36 4.77
CA CYS A 19 -13.64 13.72 5.99
C CYS A 19 -14.99 14.36 5.64
N GLY A 20 -15.95 13.54 5.17
CA GLY A 20 -17.28 14.06 4.85
C GLY A 20 -18.26 13.05 4.29
N ALA A 21 -18.76 12.13 5.12
CA ALA A 21 -20.15 11.63 5.05
C ALA A 21 -20.44 10.63 6.19
N ALA A 22 -20.51 11.13 7.43
CA ALA A 22 -21.21 10.44 8.51
C ALA A 22 -22.50 11.22 8.81
N ARG A 23 -23.64 10.66 8.44
CA ARG A 23 -24.95 11.01 9.02
C ARG A 23 -25.77 9.73 9.13
N GLY A 24 -26.01 9.31 10.37
CA GLY A 24 -26.50 7.97 10.69
C GLY A 24 -28.00 7.75 10.59
N ARG A 25 -28.39 6.51 10.89
CA ARG A 25 -29.69 6.17 11.48
C ARG A 25 -29.52 4.93 12.38
N PRO A 26 -30.01 4.95 13.63
CA PRO A 26 -30.14 3.76 14.45
C PRO A 26 -31.49 3.10 14.18
N GLY A 27 -31.49 1.85 13.72
CA GLY A 27 -32.68 1.00 13.60
C GLY A 27 -32.29 -0.40 14.06
N ARG A 28 -32.60 -0.74 15.31
CA ARG A 28 -33.75 -1.57 15.71
C ARG A 28 -33.36 -3.05 15.77
N ARG A 29 -33.33 -3.50 17.03
CA ARG A 29 -33.23 -4.86 17.57
C ARG A 29 -33.98 -5.89 16.72
N ASP A 30 -33.32 -7.03 16.47
CA ASP A 30 -33.88 -8.40 16.40
C ASP A 30 -32.67 -9.36 16.51
N ALA A 31 -32.38 -9.96 17.67
CA ALA A 31 -32.95 -11.21 18.14
C ALA A 31 -32.68 -12.41 17.20
N ALA A 32 -31.44 -12.92 17.21
CA ALA A 32 -31.13 -14.31 16.87
C ALA A 32 -29.88 -14.76 17.61
N GLN A 33 -30.08 -15.04 18.89
CA GLN A 33 -29.12 -15.63 19.80
C GLN A 33 -28.79 -17.05 19.29
N ILE A 34 -27.59 -17.25 18.75
CA ILE A 34 -27.08 -18.59 18.45
C ILE A 34 -26.83 -19.27 19.80
N ARG A 35 -27.71 -20.21 20.09
CA ARG A 35 -27.75 -21.13 21.21
C ARG A 35 -26.44 -21.91 21.33
N GLN A 36 -25.53 -21.41 22.16
CA GLN A 36 -24.45 -22.21 22.72
C GLN A 36 -25.08 -23.14 23.79
N LYS A 37 -25.06 -24.44 23.50
CA LYS A 37 -25.65 -25.48 24.36
C LYS A 37 -24.57 -25.94 25.34
N ASP A 38 -24.62 -25.41 26.56
CA ASP A 38 -23.96 -26.02 27.71
C ASP A 38 -24.92 -27.02 28.38
N PRO A 39 -24.49 -28.27 28.65
CA PRO A 39 -25.09 -29.07 29.70
C PRO A 39 -24.36 -28.81 31.02
N SER A 40 -25.16 -28.49 32.01
CA SER A 40 -24.81 -27.99 33.33
C SER A 40 -24.43 -29.07 34.37
N VAL A 41 -23.69 -28.59 35.38
CA VAL A 41 -23.69 -28.99 36.81
C VAL A 41 -22.58 -29.93 37.30
N GLY A 42 -21.68 -29.36 38.12
CA GLY A 42 -20.79 -30.07 39.03
C GLY A 42 -20.18 -29.13 40.10
N ARG A 43 -21.01 -28.71 41.05
CA ARG A 43 -20.75 -28.30 42.47
C ARG A 43 -19.38 -27.72 42.88
N ALA A 44 -19.41 -26.53 43.49
CA ALA A 44 -18.31 -25.90 44.25
C ALA A 44 -18.09 -26.52 45.65
N PRO A 45 -16.89 -26.36 46.24
CA PRO A 45 -16.76 -25.80 47.59
C PRO A 45 -15.62 -24.73 47.70
N PRO A 46 -15.47 -24.04 48.86
CA PRO A 46 -14.98 -22.66 48.88
C PRO A 46 -13.55 -22.46 49.44
N VAL A 47 -13.02 -21.25 49.18
CA VAL A 47 -11.93 -20.50 49.82
C VAL A 47 -10.47 -20.97 49.63
N ALA A 48 -9.71 -20.15 48.90
CA ALA A 48 -8.47 -19.52 49.39
C ALA A 48 -8.03 -18.41 48.41
N ARG A 49 -8.10 -17.13 48.84
CA ARG A 49 -7.18 -16.11 48.32
C ARG A 49 -5.92 -16.20 49.18
N PRO A 50 -4.73 -16.16 48.56
CA PRO A 50 -4.02 -14.89 48.66
C PRO A 50 -3.18 -14.55 47.41
N GLU A 51 -2.92 -13.24 47.27
CA GLU A 51 -1.82 -12.58 46.55
C GLU A 51 -1.69 -12.77 45.03
N GLY A 52 -1.98 -11.70 44.28
CA GLY A 52 -1.70 -11.68 42.83
C GLY A 52 -2.06 -10.41 42.07
N ASP A 53 -2.13 -9.23 42.71
CA ASP A 53 -2.44 -7.96 42.01
C ASP A 53 -1.34 -7.50 41.02
N ALA A 54 -0.21 -8.21 40.96
CA ALA A 54 0.80 -8.03 39.91
C ALA A 54 0.37 -8.59 38.54
N GLY A 55 -0.53 -9.57 38.49
CA GLY A 55 -0.96 -10.23 37.25
C GLY A 55 -1.97 -9.42 36.43
N ALA A 56 -2.85 -8.67 37.09
CA ALA A 56 -3.89 -7.89 36.43
C ALA A 56 -3.33 -6.72 35.59
N HIS A 57 -2.25 -6.10 36.06
CA HIS A 57 -1.52 -5.08 35.30
C HIS A 57 -0.79 -5.67 34.08
N HIS A 58 -0.30 -6.92 34.15
CA HIS A 58 0.39 -7.56 33.03
C HIS A 58 -0.59 -7.98 31.94
N VAL A 59 -1.70 -8.62 32.29
CA VAL A 59 -2.76 -9.05 31.36
C VAL A 59 -3.41 -7.86 30.63
N ARG A 60 -3.61 -6.72 31.32
CA ARG A 60 -4.17 -5.51 30.70
C ARG A 60 -3.17 -4.79 29.78
N LYS A 61 -1.86 -4.87 30.07
CA LYS A 61 -0.78 -4.35 29.19
C LYS A 61 -0.60 -5.20 27.94
N GLU A 62 -0.78 -6.51 28.06
CA GLU A 62 -0.73 -7.47 26.94
C GLU A 62 -1.92 -7.28 25.99
N ALA A 63 -3.13 -7.11 26.55
CA ALA A 63 -4.36 -6.93 25.78
C ALA A 63 -4.39 -5.66 24.92
N GLY A 64 -3.61 -4.63 25.24
CA GLY A 64 -3.49 -3.39 24.44
C GLY A 64 -2.37 -3.42 23.39
N ARG A 65 -1.33 -4.26 23.58
CA ARG A 65 -0.18 -4.36 22.67
C ARG A 65 -0.43 -5.29 21.48
N HIS A 66 -1.19 -6.36 21.68
CA HIS A 66 -1.58 -7.26 20.60
C HIS A 66 -2.59 -6.71 19.58
N PRO A 67 -3.61 -5.88 19.91
CA PRO A 67 -4.52 -5.34 18.90
C PRO A 67 -3.84 -4.32 18.00
N MET A 68 -2.99 -3.44 18.54
CA MET A 68 -2.34 -2.39 17.76
C MET A 68 -1.39 -2.96 16.70
N THR A 69 -0.54 -3.94 17.06
CA THR A 69 0.36 -4.58 16.08
C THR A 69 -0.40 -5.34 14.98
N LYS A 70 -1.51 -6.01 15.33
CA LYS A 70 -2.37 -6.68 14.35
C LYS A 70 -3.02 -5.68 13.40
N ILE A 71 -3.50 -4.55 13.93
CA ILE A 71 -4.08 -3.47 13.12
C ILE A 71 -3.03 -2.90 12.15
N LEU A 72 -1.83 -2.58 12.63
CA LEU A 72 -0.76 -2.06 11.76
C LEU A 72 -0.38 -3.06 10.66
N LEU A 73 -0.26 -4.35 11.00
CA LEU A 73 0.06 -5.39 10.02
C LEU A 73 -1.06 -5.59 9.01
N SER A 74 -2.32 -5.66 9.45
CA SER A 74 -3.48 -5.77 8.56
C SER A 74 -3.59 -4.55 7.65
N LEU A 75 -3.37 -3.35 8.18
CA LEU A 75 -3.38 -2.11 7.39
C LEU A 75 -2.25 -2.09 6.36
N HIS A 76 -1.05 -2.55 6.73
CA HIS A 76 0.09 -2.66 5.81
C HIS A 76 -0.22 -3.61 4.64
N VAL A 77 -0.71 -4.82 4.93
CA VAL A 77 -1.04 -5.81 3.89
C VAL A 77 -2.19 -5.32 3.01
N LEU A 78 -3.22 -4.73 3.60
CA LEU A 78 -4.35 -4.18 2.85
C LEU A 78 -3.91 -3.03 1.94
N ALA A 79 -3.08 -2.11 2.46
CA ALA A 79 -2.51 -1.01 1.68
C ALA A 79 -1.66 -1.56 0.52
N ALA A 80 -0.87 -2.60 0.75
CA ALA A 80 -0.07 -3.24 -0.29
C ALA A 80 -0.93 -3.81 -1.42
N ILE A 81 -1.98 -4.56 -1.10
CA ILE A 81 -2.85 -5.18 -2.09
C ILE A 81 -3.61 -4.12 -2.90
N VAL A 82 -4.23 -3.15 -2.22
CA VAL A 82 -5.10 -2.15 -2.86
C VAL A 82 -4.30 -1.13 -3.66
N ALA A 83 -3.11 -0.74 -3.19
CA ALA A 83 -2.30 0.26 -3.88
C ALA A 83 -1.52 -0.33 -5.06
N ILE A 84 -0.89 -1.48 -4.89
CA ILE A 84 0.10 -1.94 -5.86
C ILE A 84 -0.52 -2.60 -7.09
N GLY A 85 -1.65 -3.32 -6.92
CA GLY A 85 -2.36 -3.94 -8.05
C GLY A 85 -2.70 -2.95 -9.17
N PRO A 86 -3.42 -1.86 -8.89
CA PRO A 86 -3.75 -0.85 -9.90
C PRO A 86 -2.51 -0.13 -10.47
N VAL A 87 -1.50 0.17 -9.65
CA VAL A 87 -0.27 0.85 -10.10
C VAL A 87 0.50 0.02 -11.11
N THR A 88 0.73 -1.26 -10.82
CA THR A 88 1.50 -2.17 -11.69
C THR A 88 0.85 -2.30 -13.06
N VAL A 89 -0.47 -2.45 -13.12
CA VAL A 89 -1.24 -2.53 -14.37
C VAL A 89 -1.18 -1.21 -15.12
N ALA A 90 -1.54 -0.10 -14.48
CA ALA A 90 -1.58 1.21 -15.13
C ALA A 90 -0.20 1.65 -15.64
N ALA A 91 0.85 1.42 -14.86
CA ALA A 91 2.22 1.77 -15.25
C ALA A 91 2.71 0.93 -16.45
N SER A 92 2.26 -0.33 -16.57
CA SER A 92 2.63 -1.23 -17.66
C SER A 92 1.86 -0.94 -18.96
N MET A 93 0.63 -0.44 -18.84
CA MET A 93 -0.21 -0.05 -19.99
C MET A 93 0.11 1.36 -20.51
N PHE A 94 0.80 2.20 -19.73
CA PHE A 94 1.10 3.58 -20.14
C PHE A 94 2.03 3.68 -21.36
N PRO A 95 3.18 2.98 -21.44
CA PRO A 95 4.07 3.05 -22.60
C PRO A 95 3.41 2.72 -23.95
N PRO A 96 2.64 1.61 -24.10
CA PRO A 96 1.93 1.35 -25.36
C PRO A 96 0.83 2.38 -25.65
N ALA A 97 0.09 2.83 -24.63
CA ALA A 97 -0.93 3.87 -24.81
C ALA A 97 -0.34 5.19 -25.30
N ALA A 98 0.82 5.60 -24.77
CA ALA A 98 1.52 6.81 -25.19
C ALA A 98 2.01 6.73 -26.65
N ARG A 99 2.52 5.57 -27.10
CA ARG A 99 2.92 5.37 -28.50
C ARG A 99 1.73 5.41 -29.45
N ASN A 100 0.61 4.81 -29.07
CA ASN A 100 -0.60 4.80 -29.88
C ASN A 100 -1.17 6.21 -30.03
N ALA A 101 -1.23 6.96 -28.92
CA ALA A 101 -1.66 8.36 -28.94
C ALA A 101 -0.76 9.25 -29.81
N HIS A 102 0.56 9.02 -29.78
CA HIS A 102 1.51 9.72 -30.64
C HIS A 102 1.35 9.36 -32.12
N ALA A 103 1.12 8.09 -32.44
CA ALA A 103 0.86 7.65 -33.82
C ALA A 103 -0.44 8.27 -34.36
N ALA A 104 -1.52 8.24 -33.58
CA ALA A 104 -2.79 8.87 -33.93
C ALA A 104 -2.66 10.40 -34.09
N ALA A 105 -1.78 11.04 -33.32
CA ALA A 105 -1.49 12.47 -33.47
C ALA A 105 -0.84 12.81 -34.82
N ALA A 106 0.00 11.92 -35.37
CA ALA A 106 0.56 12.09 -36.71
C ALA A 106 -0.50 12.00 -37.81
N GLU A 107 -1.61 11.32 -37.54
CA GLU A 107 -2.76 11.15 -38.45
C GLU A 107 -3.87 12.21 -38.20
N GLY A 108 -3.69 13.11 -37.21
CA GLY A 108 -4.65 14.17 -36.87
C GLY A 108 -5.76 13.77 -35.89
N GLU A 109 -5.71 12.57 -35.30
CA GLU A 109 -6.74 11.97 -34.44
C GLU A 109 -6.28 11.78 -32.98
N ALA A 110 -5.47 12.72 -32.46
CA ALA A 110 -4.90 12.60 -31.12
C ALA A 110 -5.96 12.55 -29.99
N ASP A 111 -6.25 11.37 -29.44
CA ASP A 111 -6.97 11.22 -28.17
C ASP A 111 -6.00 10.93 -27.01
N LEU A 112 -5.89 11.89 -26.09
CA LEU A 112 -5.07 11.79 -24.88
C LEU A 112 -5.85 11.30 -23.65
N GLY A 113 -7.15 11.01 -23.78
CA GLY A 113 -8.03 10.63 -22.67
C GLY A 113 -7.52 9.41 -21.91
N THR A 114 -7.16 8.34 -22.63
CA THR A 114 -6.58 7.12 -22.06
C THR A 114 -5.28 7.42 -21.31
N VAL A 115 -4.32 8.10 -21.93
CA VAL A 115 -2.99 8.36 -21.32
C VAL A 115 -3.12 9.19 -20.03
N ARG A 116 -4.02 10.19 -20.02
CA ARG A 116 -4.32 11.00 -18.83
C ARG A 116 -4.97 10.17 -17.71
N LEU A 117 -5.88 9.26 -18.06
CA LEU A 117 -6.51 8.36 -17.09
C LEU A 117 -5.47 7.45 -16.43
N LEU A 118 -4.61 6.81 -17.23
CA LEU A 118 -3.56 5.92 -16.71
C LEU A 118 -2.60 6.69 -15.79
N HIS A 119 -2.17 7.90 -16.19
CA HIS A 119 -1.33 8.73 -15.35
C HIS A 119 -2.01 9.10 -14.02
N ARG A 120 -3.30 9.45 -14.06
CA ARG A 120 -4.07 9.77 -12.86
C ARG A 120 -4.18 8.59 -11.91
N ILE A 121 -4.45 7.39 -12.43
CA ILE A 121 -4.51 6.14 -11.65
C ILE A 121 -3.13 5.85 -11.04
N CYS A 122 -2.07 5.85 -11.85
CA CYS A 122 -0.69 5.67 -11.39
C CYS A 122 -0.37 6.62 -10.24
N ARG A 123 -0.61 7.92 -10.41
CA ARG A 123 -0.26 8.94 -9.41
C ARG A 123 -1.06 8.79 -8.12
N THR A 124 -2.37 8.56 -8.22
CA THR A 124 -3.24 8.39 -7.04
C THR A 124 -2.81 7.15 -6.24
N TYR A 125 -2.74 5.99 -6.89
CA TYR A 125 -2.40 4.76 -6.17
C TYR A 125 -0.91 4.69 -5.79
N ALA A 126 0.00 5.36 -6.51
CA ALA A 126 1.40 5.49 -6.09
C ALA A 126 1.49 6.25 -4.77
N THR A 127 0.75 7.37 -4.62
CA THR A 127 0.73 8.11 -3.34
C THR A 127 0.20 7.24 -2.19
N MET A 128 -0.86 6.46 -2.42
CA MET A 128 -1.36 5.50 -1.44
C MET A 128 -0.33 4.39 -1.15
N GLY A 129 0.43 3.98 -2.16
CA GLY A 129 1.48 2.97 -2.06
C GLY A 129 2.62 3.36 -1.13
N LEU A 130 2.89 4.66 -0.92
CA LEU A 130 3.88 5.10 0.08
C LEU A 130 3.49 4.74 1.51
N ALA A 131 2.19 4.52 1.79
CA ALA A 131 1.77 4.04 3.11
C ALA A 131 2.38 2.67 3.44
N VAL A 132 2.66 1.84 2.43
CA VAL A 132 3.19 0.48 2.60
C VAL A 132 4.56 0.48 3.27
N PRO A 133 5.62 1.13 2.73
CA PRO A 133 6.93 1.17 3.39
C PRO A 133 6.87 1.90 4.75
N VAL A 134 6.05 2.96 4.88
CA VAL A 134 5.90 3.68 6.16
C VAL A 134 5.31 2.77 7.23
N LEU A 135 4.21 2.07 6.92
CA LEU A 135 3.57 1.14 7.85
C LEU A 135 4.45 -0.09 8.11
N GLY A 136 5.19 -0.58 7.12
CA GLY A 136 6.13 -1.69 7.27
C GLY A 136 7.26 -1.35 8.23
N PHE A 137 7.86 -0.17 8.07
CA PHE A 137 8.88 0.34 8.98
C PHE A 137 8.34 0.57 10.39
N ALA A 138 7.17 1.21 10.52
CA ALA A 138 6.53 1.43 11.82
C ALA A 138 6.23 0.11 12.54
N THR A 139 5.75 -0.90 11.81
CA THR A 139 5.47 -2.24 12.32
C THR A 139 6.77 -2.92 12.80
N ALA A 140 7.85 -2.82 12.04
CA ALA A 140 9.16 -3.36 12.41
C ALA A 140 9.73 -2.70 13.67
N ALA A 141 9.62 -1.37 13.76
CA ALA A 141 10.08 -0.60 14.91
C ALA A 141 9.30 -0.94 16.19
N VAL A 142 7.96 -1.06 16.11
CA VAL A 142 7.11 -1.42 17.25
C VAL A 142 7.36 -2.86 17.73
N MET A 143 7.66 -3.79 16.82
CA MET A 143 7.97 -5.18 17.16
C MET A 143 9.43 -5.40 17.61
N GLY A 144 10.31 -4.41 17.46
CA GLY A 144 11.71 -4.51 17.87
C GLY A 144 12.55 -5.50 17.06
N VAL A 145 12.17 -5.79 15.81
CA VAL A 145 12.81 -6.83 14.95
C VAL A 145 13.75 -6.23 13.89
N LEU A 146 14.13 -4.96 14.05
CA LEU A 146 14.96 -4.25 13.07
C LEU A 146 16.36 -4.87 12.87
N ASP A 147 16.90 -5.57 13.87
CA ASP A 147 18.21 -6.25 13.79
C ASP A 147 18.21 -7.50 12.89
N SER A 148 17.05 -7.94 12.39
CA SER A 148 16.99 -9.03 11.43
C SER A 148 17.49 -8.57 10.07
N GLY A 149 18.62 -9.14 9.61
CA GLY A 149 19.17 -8.86 8.28
C GLY A 149 18.16 -9.11 7.15
N TRP A 150 17.29 -10.11 7.30
CA TRP A 150 16.20 -10.39 6.36
C TRP A 150 15.15 -9.29 6.30
N LEU A 151 14.70 -8.83 7.46
CA LEU A 151 13.71 -7.76 7.55
C LEU A 151 14.29 -6.44 7.02
N THR A 152 15.56 -6.16 7.35
CA THR A 152 16.28 -4.99 6.83
C THR A 152 16.37 -5.03 5.30
N ALA A 153 16.67 -6.20 4.71
CA ALA A 153 16.65 -6.36 3.26
C ALA A 153 15.25 -6.10 2.66
N SER A 154 14.18 -6.56 3.32
CA SER A 154 12.80 -6.31 2.89
C SER A 154 12.42 -4.85 2.92
N ILE A 155 12.77 -4.14 3.99
CA ILE A 155 12.52 -2.71 4.13
C ILE A 155 13.30 -1.94 3.07
N ALA A 156 14.59 -2.27 2.88
CA ALA A 156 15.44 -1.64 1.87
C ALA A 156 14.91 -1.84 0.45
N LEU A 157 14.47 -3.05 0.10
CA LEU A 157 13.93 -3.38 -1.21
C LEU A 157 12.59 -2.66 -1.46
N THR A 158 11.75 -2.54 -0.43
CA THR A 158 10.48 -1.80 -0.50
C THR A 158 10.73 -0.30 -0.65
N ALA A 159 11.69 0.26 0.08
CA ALA A 159 12.11 1.65 -0.05
C ALA A 159 12.69 1.93 -1.44
N ALA A 160 13.49 1.00 -1.99
CA ALA A 160 14.00 1.09 -3.35
C ALA A 160 12.87 1.06 -4.39
N ALA A 161 11.87 0.17 -4.24
CA ALA A 161 10.72 0.11 -5.13
C ALA A 161 9.91 1.42 -5.10
N ALA A 162 9.64 1.95 -3.91
CA ALA A 162 8.97 3.25 -3.74
C ALA A 162 9.78 4.40 -4.36
N GLY A 163 11.10 4.39 -4.16
CA GLY A 163 12.03 5.34 -4.78
C GLY A 163 12.00 5.28 -6.31
N VAL A 164 12.02 4.08 -6.90
CA VAL A 164 11.90 3.89 -8.35
C VAL A 164 10.59 4.48 -8.88
N LEU A 165 9.49 4.19 -8.20
CA LEU A 165 8.17 4.67 -8.59
C LEU A 165 8.09 6.21 -8.55
N VAL A 166 8.48 6.81 -7.43
CA VAL A 166 8.36 8.26 -7.20
C VAL A 166 9.36 9.06 -8.02
N ALA A 167 10.63 8.63 -8.06
CA ALA A 167 11.71 9.43 -8.65
C ALA A 167 11.89 9.21 -10.17
N PHE A 168 11.44 8.07 -10.72
CA PHE A 168 11.68 7.75 -12.13
C PHE A 168 10.40 7.53 -12.94
N VAL A 169 9.42 6.79 -12.39
CA VAL A 169 8.19 6.45 -13.15
C VAL A 169 7.24 7.64 -13.25
N LEU A 170 6.91 8.28 -12.12
CA LEU A 170 5.99 9.42 -12.08
C LEU A 170 6.43 10.64 -12.90
N PRO A 171 7.67 11.17 -12.74
CA PRO A 171 8.10 12.36 -13.48
C PRO A 171 8.15 12.10 -14.98
N ARG A 172 8.62 10.93 -15.40
CA ARG A 172 8.74 10.57 -16.82
C ARG A 172 7.39 10.37 -17.51
N GLN A 173 6.38 9.86 -16.79
CA GLN A 173 5.00 9.86 -17.29
C GLN A 173 4.44 11.27 -17.49
N GLY A 174 4.81 12.21 -16.61
CA GLY A 174 4.44 13.62 -16.73
C GLY A 174 5.08 14.29 -17.95
N GLU A 175 6.39 14.11 -18.13
CA GLU A 175 7.15 14.66 -19.27
C GLU A 175 6.60 14.17 -20.63
N LEU A 176 6.26 12.88 -20.72
CA LEU A 176 5.65 12.30 -21.92
C LEU A 176 4.25 12.87 -22.19
N LEU A 177 3.43 13.04 -21.15
CA LEU A 177 2.10 13.64 -21.27
C LEU A 177 2.17 15.11 -21.70
N ASP A 178 3.11 15.87 -21.15
CA ASP A 178 3.33 17.28 -21.52
C ASP A 178 3.81 17.39 -22.97
N SER A 179 4.70 16.49 -23.39
CA SER A 179 5.20 16.42 -24.77
C SER A 179 4.09 16.08 -25.76
N LEU A 180 3.23 15.11 -25.44
CA LEU A 180 2.05 14.76 -26.21
C LEU A 180 1.05 15.92 -26.29
N GLY A 181 0.81 16.61 -25.17
CA GLY A 181 -0.09 17.78 -25.12
C GLY A 181 0.44 18.99 -25.91
N ALA A 182 1.77 19.10 -26.05
CA ALA A 182 2.43 20.10 -26.87
C ALA A 182 2.68 19.65 -28.32
N SER A 183 2.15 18.48 -28.72
CA SER A 183 2.36 17.88 -30.05
C SER A 183 3.83 17.76 -30.47
N LYS A 184 4.73 17.55 -29.50
CA LYS A 184 6.15 17.32 -29.75
C LYS A 184 6.39 15.86 -30.14
N ALA A 185 7.40 15.64 -30.98
CA ALA A 185 7.84 14.29 -31.33
C ALA A 185 8.27 13.54 -30.05
N LEU A 186 7.72 12.34 -29.85
CA LEU A 186 8.16 11.43 -28.81
C LEU A 186 9.32 10.58 -29.31
N GLU A 187 10.43 10.61 -28.57
CA GLU A 187 11.54 9.69 -28.81
C GLU A 187 11.17 8.28 -28.33
N ARG A 188 11.50 7.27 -29.15
CA ARG A 188 11.29 5.85 -28.76
C ARG A 188 12.07 5.49 -27.49
N SER A 189 13.24 6.10 -27.30
CA SER A 189 14.07 5.94 -26.11
C SER A 189 13.34 6.35 -24.83
N ASP A 190 12.51 7.39 -24.86
CA ASP A 190 11.82 7.87 -23.67
C ASP A 190 10.76 6.91 -23.17
N THR A 191 10.02 6.36 -24.12
CA THR A 191 9.00 5.35 -23.83
C THR A 191 9.65 4.02 -23.40
N ALA A 192 10.78 3.64 -24.00
CA ALA A 192 11.52 2.43 -23.65
C ALA A 192 12.12 2.51 -22.24
N GLN A 193 12.70 3.66 -21.88
CA GLN A 193 13.24 3.89 -20.55
C GLN A 193 12.14 3.87 -19.48
N LEU A 194 10.95 4.43 -19.77
CA LEU A 194 9.80 4.31 -18.87
C LEU A 194 9.36 2.85 -18.69
N ALA A 195 9.25 2.08 -19.78
CA ALA A 195 8.91 0.67 -19.71
C ALA A 195 9.92 -0.14 -18.89
N MET A 196 11.22 0.19 -19.01
CA MET A 196 12.28 -0.42 -18.20
C MET A 196 12.10 -0.12 -16.71
N PHE A 197 11.87 1.14 -16.32
CA PHE A 197 11.65 1.50 -14.92
C PHE A 197 10.39 0.88 -14.34
N THR A 198 9.30 0.83 -15.11
CA THR A 198 8.10 0.09 -14.71
C THR A 198 8.41 -1.40 -14.50
N GLY A 199 9.18 -2.01 -15.40
CA GLY A 199 9.63 -3.39 -15.26
C GLY A 199 10.46 -3.61 -14.00
N VAL A 200 11.44 -2.74 -13.72
CA VAL A 200 12.26 -2.78 -12.50
C VAL A 200 11.39 -2.64 -11.25
N PHE A 201 10.45 -1.69 -11.23
CA PHE A 201 9.50 -1.53 -10.14
C PHE A 201 8.70 -2.81 -9.88
N ASN A 202 8.14 -3.42 -10.94
CA ASN A 202 7.39 -4.67 -10.83
C ASN A 202 8.27 -5.83 -10.31
N LEU A 203 9.51 -5.94 -10.79
CA LEU A 203 10.47 -6.97 -10.34
C LEU A 203 10.85 -6.79 -8.87
N LEU A 204 11.14 -5.55 -8.44
CA LEU A 204 11.41 -5.23 -7.05
C LEU A 204 10.23 -5.61 -6.17
N TRP A 205 9.00 -5.29 -6.60
CA TRP A 205 7.80 -5.63 -5.86
C TRP A 205 7.57 -7.15 -5.74
N VAL A 206 7.73 -7.89 -6.83
CA VAL A 206 7.64 -9.35 -6.83
C VAL A 206 8.70 -9.93 -5.88
N ALA A 207 9.93 -9.44 -5.95
CA ALA A 207 10.99 -9.85 -5.06
C ALA A 207 10.63 -9.56 -3.59
N VAL A 208 10.13 -8.37 -3.24
CA VAL A 208 9.61 -8.05 -1.89
C VAL A 208 8.55 -9.04 -1.46
N THR A 209 7.58 -9.33 -2.32
CA THR A 209 6.47 -10.25 -1.99
C THR A 209 6.98 -11.67 -1.73
N ILE A 210 7.87 -12.18 -2.59
CA ILE A 210 8.54 -13.46 -2.37
C ILE A 210 9.32 -13.44 -1.07
N LEU A 211 10.02 -12.34 -0.77
CA LEU A 211 10.77 -12.15 0.47
C LEU A 211 9.87 -12.19 1.72
N MET A 212 8.64 -11.69 1.62
CA MET A 212 7.67 -11.74 2.72
C MET A 212 7.09 -13.16 2.91
N ILE A 213 7.04 -13.96 1.85
CA ILE A 213 6.52 -15.34 1.89
C ILE A 213 7.60 -16.33 2.33
N VAL A 214 8.77 -16.28 1.70
CA VAL A 214 9.88 -17.22 1.90
C VAL A 214 10.83 -16.64 2.94
N ARG A 215 10.71 -17.00 4.21
CA ARG A 215 11.64 -16.54 5.25
C ARG A 215 12.88 -17.46 5.32
N PRO A 216 14.08 -17.07 4.85
CA PRO A 216 15.29 -17.83 5.05
C PRO A 216 15.77 -17.60 6.47
N GLY A 217 16.00 -18.70 7.18
CA GLY A 217 16.25 -18.71 8.61
C GLY A 217 15.22 -19.50 9.40
N SER A 218 14.07 -19.84 8.81
CA SER A 218 13.28 -20.99 9.27
C SER A 218 13.80 -22.23 8.54
N THR A 219 14.46 -23.11 9.26
CA THR A 219 14.81 -24.48 8.83
C THR A 219 13.55 -25.31 8.66
N THR A 220 12.73 -24.97 7.67
CA THR A 220 11.63 -25.81 7.20
C THR A 220 11.60 -25.69 5.69
N GLY A 221 12.57 -26.36 5.07
CA GLY A 221 12.38 -26.84 3.71
C GLY A 221 11.22 -27.83 3.73
N ALA A 222 10.25 -27.60 2.86
CA ALA A 222 9.24 -28.56 2.44
C ALA A 222 9.04 -28.34 0.94
#